data_AF-A0A1T4ZPD3-F1
#
_entry.id   AF-A0A1T4ZPD3-F1
#
_cell.length_a   1.000
_cell.length_b   1.000
_cell.length_c   1.000
_cell.angle_alpha   90.00
_cell.angle_beta   90.00
_cell.angle_gamma   90.00
#
_symmetry.space_group_name_H-M   'P 1'
#
loop_
_entity.id
_entity.type
_entity.pdbx_description
1 polymer ?
#
loop_
_entity_poly.entity_id
_entity_poly.type
_entity_poly.pdbx_seq_one_letter_code
_entity_poly.pdbx_strand_id
1 'polypeptide(L)'
;MESVIKLSALNPRSIEIRLIEGRDEACIWVNEDYFSLVTGQKLNISSTSSLQEGVNLLNLMIKTYPLKERILRGLFGQDWCGRFELYIDGKLRGTYNKSGGELMGSGKYTVAKIELNIEIRPELTPTPTPTPTPRPDTTIEEIINRLQKIKGMNPTHFQNVGYSTPYITLKNNIKINVWKNLVEVDHVFLIDPEGNCCFAGYVAWVRRKKFYRALQQIRNDFSGV
;
A
#
# COMPACT_ATOMS: atom_id res chain seq x y z
N MET A 1 -26.76 -19.69 7.45
CA MET A 1 -25.30 -19.75 7.67
C MET A 1 -24.66 -18.79 6.70
N GLU A 2 -24.03 -17.71 7.19
CA GLU A 2 -23.21 -16.87 6.31
C GLU A 2 -21.96 -17.67 5.93
N SER A 3 -21.81 -18.00 4.65
CA SER A 3 -20.66 -18.75 4.17
C SER A 3 -19.41 -17.86 4.21
N VAL A 4 -18.40 -18.30 4.96
CA VAL A 4 -17.07 -17.68 4.96
C VAL A 4 -16.26 -18.29 3.82
N ILE A 5 -15.73 -17.45 2.95
CA ILE A 5 -14.90 -17.84 1.81
C ILE A 5 -13.46 -17.96 2.30
N LYS A 6 -12.80 -19.08 2.02
CA LYS A 6 -11.41 -19.31 2.41
C LYS A 6 -10.50 -19.16 1.20
N LEU A 7 -9.49 -18.32 1.31
CA LEU A 7 -8.46 -18.11 0.30
C LEU A 7 -7.07 -18.22 0.95
N SER A 8 -6.08 -18.55 0.12
CA SER A 8 -4.69 -18.53 0.52
C SER A 8 -3.85 -17.76 -0.48
N ALA A 9 -2.81 -17.11 0.03
CA ALA A 9 -1.81 -16.40 -0.74
C ALA A 9 -0.43 -16.77 -0.21
N LEU A 10 0.47 -17.18 -1.12
CA LEU A 10 1.85 -17.51 -0.79
C LEU A 10 2.73 -16.34 -1.22
N ASN A 11 3.45 -15.73 -0.28
CA ASN A 11 4.34 -14.59 -0.53
C ASN A 11 3.71 -13.47 -1.40
N PRO A 12 2.48 -13.00 -1.09
CA PRO A 12 1.83 -11.98 -1.92
C PRO A 12 2.58 -10.65 -1.88
N ARG A 13 2.80 -10.04 -3.03
CA ARG A 13 3.40 -8.69 -3.19
C ARG A 13 2.33 -7.60 -3.19
N SER A 14 1.14 -7.91 -3.68
CA SER A 14 -0.01 -7.01 -3.61
C SER A 14 -1.33 -7.74 -3.40
N ILE A 15 -2.21 -7.11 -2.64
CA ILE A 15 -3.58 -7.53 -2.37
C ILE A 15 -4.41 -6.27 -2.56
N GLU A 16 -5.27 -6.29 -3.57
CA GLU A 16 -6.08 -5.14 -3.95
C GLU A 16 -7.54 -5.50 -3.97
N ILE A 17 -8.39 -4.56 -3.59
CA ILE A 17 -9.84 -4.71 -3.68
C ILE A 17 -10.42 -3.59 -4.52
N ARG A 18 -11.31 -3.95 -5.42
CA ARG A 18 -12.01 -3.02 -6.29
C ARG A 18 -13.50 -3.11 -6.05
N LEU A 19 -14.14 -1.96 -5.86
CA LEU A 19 -15.59 -1.85 -5.95
C LEU A 19 -15.98 -1.65 -7.42
N ILE A 20 -16.76 -2.57 -7.98
CA ILE A 20 -17.26 -2.47 -9.34
C ILE A 20 -18.62 -1.80 -9.39
N GLU A 21 -19.49 -2.15 -8.45
CA GLU A 21 -20.83 -1.59 -8.36
C GLU A 21 -21.19 -1.43 -6.89
N GLY A 22 -21.61 -0.22 -6.53
CA GLY A 22 -22.13 0.12 -5.21
C GLY A 22 -23.03 1.34 -5.35
N ARG A 23 -24.32 1.19 -5.01
CA ARG A 23 -25.29 2.31 -4.99
C ARG A 23 -25.23 3.12 -3.70
N ASP A 24 -24.81 2.44 -2.64
CA ASP A 24 -24.66 2.96 -1.28
C ASP A 24 -23.17 3.01 -0.90
N GLU A 25 -22.87 3.42 0.33
CA GLU A 25 -21.49 3.48 0.82
C GLU A 25 -20.88 2.07 0.88
N ALA A 26 -19.79 1.85 0.16
CA ALA A 26 -19.03 0.61 0.25
C ALA A 26 -17.86 0.78 1.22
N CYS A 27 -17.67 -0.24 2.04
CA CYS A 27 -16.54 -0.29 2.96
C CYS A 27 -16.03 -1.71 3.15
N ILE A 28 -14.79 -1.80 3.61
CA ILE A 28 -14.12 -3.04 3.92
C ILE A 28 -13.51 -2.94 5.30
N TRP A 29 -13.69 -4.00 6.08
CA TRP A 29 -12.88 -4.23 7.27
C TRP A 29 -11.82 -5.26 6.94
N VAL A 30 -10.56 -4.93 7.19
CA VAL A 30 -9.42 -5.85 7.11
C VAL A 30 -8.91 -6.01 8.53
N ASN A 31 -9.21 -7.16 9.15
CA ASN A 31 -9.07 -7.35 10.58
C ASN A 31 -9.79 -6.21 11.34
N GLU A 32 -9.06 -5.36 12.06
CA GLU A 32 -9.60 -4.22 12.82
C GLU A 32 -9.64 -2.91 12.03
N ASP A 33 -9.00 -2.86 10.85
CA ASP A 33 -8.85 -1.62 10.09
C ASP A 33 -9.99 -1.42 9.09
N TYR A 34 -10.48 -0.17 9.04
CA TYR A 34 -11.60 0.23 8.20
C TYR A 34 -11.13 1.00 6.97
N PHE A 35 -11.70 0.65 5.82
CA PHE A 35 -11.46 1.31 4.55
C PHE A 35 -12.78 1.66 3.85
N SER A 36 -12.92 2.90 3.40
CA SER A 36 -13.99 3.28 2.47
C SER A 36 -13.56 3.02 1.04
N LEU A 37 -14.51 2.61 0.19
CA LEU A 37 -14.25 2.37 -1.22
C LEU A 37 -15.12 3.26 -2.08
N VAL A 38 -14.52 3.75 -3.16
CA VAL A 38 -15.20 4.48 -4.21
C VAL A 38 -15.34 3.59 -5.43
N THR A 39 -16.53 3.56 -6.02
CA THR A 39 -16.82 2.75 -7.21
C THR A 39 -15.81 3.05 -8.32
N GLY A 40 -15.24 1.99 -8.90
CA GLY A 40 -14.26 2.05 -9.97
C GLY A 40 -12.80 2.09 -9.50
N GLN A 41 -12.52 2.49 -8.27
CA GLN A 41 -11.15 2.59 -7.73
C GLN A 41 -10.65 1.26 -7.16
N LYS A 42 -9.36 0.99 -7.36
CA LYS A 42 -8.65 -0.11 -6.71
C LYS A 42 -7.96 0.40 -5.44
N LEU A 43 -8.25 -0.24 -4.32
CA LEU A 43 -7.58 -0.01 -3.05
C LEU A 43 -6.54 -1.11 -2.84
N ASN A 44 -5.27 -0.75 -2.70
CA ASN A 44 -4.22 -1.69 -2.29
C ASN A 44 -4.16 -1.75 -0.76
N ILE A 45 -4.41 -2.93 -0.20
CA ILE A 45 -4.39 -3.18 1.25
C ILE A 45 -3.10 -3.88 1.72
N SER A 46 -2.18 -4.22 0.82
CA SER A 46 -0.86 -4.77 1.19
C SER A 46 0.09 -3.75 1.78
N SER A 47 -0.12 -2.46 1.52
CA SER A 47 0.71 -1.39 2.07
C SER A 47 0.26 -0.92 3.46
N THR A 48 -0.82 -1.49 4.00
CA THR A 48 -1.36 -1.14 5.32
C THR A 48 -0.86 -2.14 6.36
N SER A 49 -0.72 -1.70 7.61
CA SER A 49 -0.40 -2.58 8.75
C SER A 49 -1.52 -3.56 9.11
N SER A 50 -2.60 -3.55 8.33
CA SER A 50 -3.82 -4.31 8.58
C SER A 50 -3.68 -5.78 8.25
N LEU A 51 -2.75 -6.14 7.35
CA LEU A 51 -2.50 -7.52 6.97
C LEU A 51 -1.31 -8.08 7.74
N GLN A 52 -1.48 -9.32 8.22
CA GLN A 52 -0.47 -10.07 8.95
C GLN A 52 -0.21 -11.42 8.29
N GLU A 53 0.92 -12.04 8.62
CA GLU A 53 1.14 -13.46 8.31
C GLU A 53 0.08 -14.32 9.01
N GLY A 54 -0.39 -15.38 8.34
CA GLY A 54 -1.48 -16.23 8.80
C GLY A 54 -2.85 -15.73 8.36
N VAL A 55 -3.88 -16.01 9.16
CA VAL A 55 -5.27 -15.75 8.80
C VAL A 55 -5.64 -14.28 9.00
N ASN A 56 -6.18 -13.67 7.94
CA ASN A 56 -6.73 -12.32 7.92
C ASN A 56 -8.22 -12.37 7.58
N LEU A 57 -9.04 -11.60 8.28
CA LEU A 57 -10.48 -11.52 8.02
C LEU A 57 -10.80 -10.26 7.21
N LEU A 58 -11.35 -10.46 6.01
CA LEU A 58 -11.82 -9.38 5.14
C LEU A 58 -13.35 -9.42 5.11
N ASN A 59 -13.99 -8.34 5.58
CA ASN A 59 -15.45 -8.18 5.51
C ASN A 59 -15.79 -7.10 4.49
N LEU A 60 -16.37 -7.51 3.36
CA LEU A 60 -16.81 -6.61 2.30
C LEU A 60 -18.25 -6.21 2.58
N MET A 61 -18.53 -4.90 2.67
CA MET A 61 -19.80 -4.41 3.19
C MET A 61 -20.36 -3.24 2.37
N ILE A 62 -21.69 -3.15 2.38
CA ILE A 62 -22.45 -2.00 1.93
C ILE A 62 -23.19 -1.44 3.13
N LYS A 63 -23.09 -0.13 3.34
CA LYS A 63 -23.83 0.61 4.35
C LYS A 63 -24.84 1.50 3.65
N THR A 64 -26.12 1.22 3.83
CA THR A 64 -27.16 2.03 3.18
C THR A 64 -27.24 3.40 3.83
N TYR A 65 -27.50 4.41 3.00
CA TYR A 65 -27.77 5.74 3.48
C TYR A 65 -29.04 5.78 4.36
N PRO A 66 -29.14 6.73 5.32
CA PRO A 66 -30.40 7.02 5.99
C PRO A 66 -31.52 7.31 4.99
N LEU A 67 -32.76 7.00 5.35
CA LEU A 67 -33.91 7.13 4.45
C LEU A 67 -34.00 8.49 3.74
N LYS A 68 -33.81 9.59 4.50
CA LYS A 68 -33.81 10.96 3.95
C LYS A 68 -32.78 11.16 2.85
N GLU A 69 -31.57 10.64 3.05
CA GLU A 69 -30.47 10.76 2.11
C GLU A 69 -30.69 9.86 0.88
N ARG A 70 -31.28 8.66 1.06
CA ARG A 70 -31.71 7.82 -0.07
C ARG A 70 -32.76 8.51 -0.95
N ILE A 71 -33.73 9.19 -0.34
CA ILE A 71 -34.73 9.97 -1.08
C ILE A 71 -34.05 11.09 -1.87
N LEU A 72 -33.15 11.87 -1.24
CA LEU A 72 -32.43 12.97 -1.89
C LEU A 72 -31.59 12.48 -3.09
N ARG A 73 -31.04 11.27 -3.00
CA ARG A 73 -30.22 10.64 -4.04
C ARG A 73 -31.03 9.86 -5.08
N GLY A 74 -32.36 9.82 -5.00
CA GLY A 74 -33.20 9.05 -5.91
C GLY A 74 -33.09 7.52 -5.74
N LEU A 75 -32.64 7.06 -4.57
CA LEU A 75 -32.45 5.64 -4.22
C LEU A 75 -33.62 5.06 -3.42
N PHE A 76 -34.72 5.80 -3.27
CA PHE A 76 -35.89 5.32 -2.54
C PHE A 76 -36.55 4.13 -3.27
N GLY A 77 -36.85 3.06 -2.53
CA GLY A 77 -37.39 1.82 -3.08
C GLY A 77 -36.41 1.00 -3.93
N GLN A 78 -35.15 1.45 -4.06
CA GLN A 78 -34.10 0.69 -4.72
C GLN A 78 -33.45 -0.27 -3.75
N ASP A 79 -33.11 -1.46 -4.20
CA ASP A 79 -32.28 -2.39 -3.45
C ASP A 79 -30.86 -1.86 -3.29
N TRP A 80 -30.21 -2.24 -2.20
CA TRP A 80 -28.77 -2.06 -2.07
C TRP A 80 -28.07 -3.13 -2.91
N CYS A 81 -26.91 -2.79 -3.45
CA CYS A 81 -26.07 -3.75 -4.16
C CYS A 81 -24.59 -3.46 -3.89
N GLY A 82 -23.80 -4.52 -3.86
CA GLY A 82 -22.35 -4.44 -3.78
C GLY A 82 -21.72 -5.53 -4.64
N ARG A 83 -20.83 -5.13 -5.54
CA ARG A 83 -20.00 -6.03 -6.35
C ARG A 83 -18.54 -5.66 -6.16
N PHE A 84 -17.81 -6.56 -5.52
CA PHE A 84 -16.39 -6.39 -5.21
C PHE A 84 -15.56 -7.40 -5.99
N GLU A 85 -14.33 -7.02 -6.30
CA GLU A 85 -13.31 -7.90 -6.88
C GLU A 85 -12.06 -7.88 -6.00
N LEU A 86 -11.56 -9.06 -5.65
CA LEU A 86 -10.31 -9.24 -4.91
C LEU A 86 -9.22 -9.66 -5.89
N TYR A 87 -8.10 -8.94 -5.87
CA TYR A 87 -6.91 -9.21 -6.66
C TYR A 87 -5.76 -9.55 -5.73
N ILE A 88 -4.95 -10.54 -6.12
CA ILE A 88 -3.69 -10.85 -5.47
C ILE A 88 -2.62 -10.92 -6.56
N ASP A 89 -1.58 -10.11 -6.41
CA ASP A 89 -0.51 -9.91 -7.40
C ASP A 89 -1.06 -9.53 -8.78
N GLY A 90 -2.06 -8.65 -8.80
CA GLY A 90 -2.75 -8.21 -10.00
C GLY A 90 -3.69 -9.26 -10.65
N LYS A 91 -3.71 -10.50 -10.15
CA LYS A 91 -4.61 -11.56 -10.63
C LYS A 91 -5.93 -11.55 -9.88
N LEU A 92 -7.05 -11.52 -10.62
CA LEU A 92 -8.39 -11.65 -10.04
C LEU A 92 -8.51 -13.02 -9.33
N ARG A 93 -8.83 -12.99 -8.04
CA ARG A 93 -9.02 -14.18 -7.20
C ARG A 93 -10.48 -14.48 -6.91
N GLY A 94 -11.34 -13.47 -6.92
CA GLY A 94 -12.75 -13.66 -6.70
C GLY A 94 -13.56 -12.41 -7.01
N THR A 95 -14.80 -12.64 -7.42
CA THR A 95 -15.83 -11.61 -7.58
C THR A 95 -16.95 -11.94 -6.61
N TYR A 96 -17.34 -10.95 -5.81
CA TYR A 96 -18.33 -11.11 -4.74
C TYR A 96 -19.46 -10.12 -4.97
N ASN A 97 -20.65 -10.64 -5.28
CA ASN A 97 -21.82 -9.84 -5.55
C ASN A 97 -22.96 -10.23 -4.60
N LYS A 98 -23.63 -9.21 -4.05
CA LYS A 98 -24.85 -9.40 -3.29
C LYS A 98 -25.72 -8.17 -3.39
N SER A 99 -27.03 -8.37 -3.34
CA SER A 99 -28.03 -7.33 -3.28
C SER A 99 -29.14 -7.74 -2.32
N GLY A 100 -29.95 -6.77 -1.90
CA GLY A 100 -31.12 -7.04 -1.09
C GLY A 100 -32.01 -5.83 -0.93
N GLY A 101 -33.26 -6.10 -0.53
CA GLY A 101 -34.20 -5.06 -0.17
C GLY A 101 -33.77 -4.31 1.08
N GLU A 102 -34.03 -3.01 1.07
CA GLU A 102 -33.91 -2.15 2.24
C GLU A 102 -35.28 -1.55 2.56
N LEU A 103 -35.85 -1.92 3.72
CA LEU A 103 -37.24 -1.60 4.06
C LEU A 103 -37.38 -0.36 4.97
N MET A 104 -36.36 -0.08 5.81
CA MET A 104 -36.47 0.93 6.88
C MET A 104 -35.33 1.98 6.85
N GLY A 105 -34.40 1.87 5.89
CA GLY A 105 -33.25 2.77 5.78
C GLY A 105 -32.16 2.50 6.83
N SER A 106 -30.93 2.91 6.51
CA SER A 106 -29.70 2.67 7.27
C SER A 106 -29.53 1.25 7.81
N GLY A 107 -28.83 0.43 7.05
CA GLY A 107 -28.46 -0.94 7.35
C GLY A 107 -27.00 -1.18 6.98
N LYS A 108 -26.40 -2.21 7.60
CA LYS A 108 -25.06 -2.69 7.27
C LYS A 108 -25.21 -4.10 6.70
N TYR A 109 -24.80 -4.27 5.45
CA TYR A 109 -24.99 -5.52 4.73
C TYR A 109 -23.64 -6.10 4.32
N THR A 110 -23.37 -7.30 4.79
CA THR A 110 -22.18 -8.04 4.37
C THR A 110 -22.42 -8.68 3.01
N VAL A 111 -21.55 -8.33 2.06
CA VAL A 111 -21.48 -8.94 0.72
C VAL A 111 -20.70 -10.24 0.78
N ALA A 112 -19.52 -10.22 1.39
CA ALA A 112 -18.69 -11.40 1.59
C ALA A 112 -17.84 -11.29 2.86
N LYS A 113 -17.61 -12.44 3.50
CA LYS A 113 -16.59 -12.64 4.53
C LYS A 113 -15.52 -13.54 3.96
N ILE A 114 -14.27 -13.10 4.00
CA ILE A 114 -13.15 -13.83 3.42
C ILE A 114 -12.10 -14.05 4.50
N GLU A 115 -11.76 -15.31 4.76
CA GLU A 115 -10.56 -15.69 5.49
C GLU A 115 -9.42 -15.81 4.48
N LEU A 116 -8.50 -14.87 4.49
CA LEU A 116 -7.30 -14.86 3.67
C LEU A 116 -6.11 -15.32 4.49
N ASN A 117 -5.64 -16.54 4.25
CA ASN A 117 -4.42 -17.04 4.85
C ASN A 117 -3.20 -16.61 4.03
N ILE A 118 -2.36 -15.74 4.61
CA ILE A 118 -1.10 -15.31 4.02
C ILE A 118 0.00 -16.20 4.57
N GLU A 119 0.58 -17.03 3.71
CA GLU A 119 1.73 -17.85 4.04
C GLU A 119 2.99 -17.14 3.54
N ILE A 120 3.88 -16.78 4.47
CA ILE A 120 5.20 -16.28 4.11
C ILE A 120 6.16 -17.46 4.16
N ARG A 121 6.49 -18.02 3.00
CA ARG A 121 7.57 -19.01 2.94
C ARG A 121 8.87 -18.27 2.70
N PRO A 122 9.88 -18.42 3.58
CA PRO A 122 11.23 -18.07 3.20
C PRO A 122 11.54 -18.86 1.94
N GLU A 123 11.90 -18.16 0.87
CA GLU A 123 12.33 -18.79 -0.37
C GLU A 123 13.44 -19.78 0.00
N LEU A 124 13.25 -21.07 -0.33
CA LEU A 124 14.32 -22.05 -0.21
C LEU A 124 15.37 -21.60 -1.21
N THR A 125 16.37 -20.89 -0.72
CA THR A 125 17.57 -20.57 -1.49
C THR A 125 18.09 -21.90 -2.03
N PRO A 126 18.19 -22.09 -3.36
CA PRO A 126 18.89 -23.26 -3.86
C PRO A 126 20.29 -23.23 -3.27
N THR A 127 20.75 -24.38 -2.75
CA THR A 127 22.15 -24.56 -2.37
C THR A 127 23.02 -23.91 -3.45
N PRO A 128 23.91 -22.97 -3.12
CA PRO A 128 24.58 -22.15 -4.12
C PRO A 128 25.39 -23.05 -5.04
N THR A 129 24.86 -23.32 -6.23
CA THR A 129 25.68 -23.62 -7.39
C THR A 129 26.52 -22.37 -7.62
N PRO A 130 27.83 -22.46 -7.88
CA PRO A 130 28.68 -21.30 -8.11
C PRO A 130 28.31 -20.62 -9.45
N THR A 131 27.17 -19.95 -9.44
CA THR A 131 26.77 -18.90 -10.36
C THR A 131 27.37 -17.62 -9.79
N PRO A 132 28.04 -16.78 -10.60
CA PRO A 132 28.79 -15.64 -10.10
C PRO A 132 27.91 -14.80 -9.21
N THR A 133 28.34 -14.62 -7.97
CA THR A 133 27.82 -13.67 -6.99
C THR A 133 27.25 -12.45 -7.72
N PRO A 134 25.96 -12.10 -7.57
CA PRO A 134 25.52 -10.76 -7.89
C PRO A 134 26.38 -9.88 -6.99
N ARG A 135 27.35 -9.19 -7.60
CA ARG A 135 28.15 -8.21 -6.87
C ARG A 135 27.13 -7.32 -6.15
N PRO A 136 27.25 -7.06 -4.84
CA PRO A 136 26.47 -6.00 -4.24
C PRO A 136 26.66 -4.80 -5.15
N ASP A 137 25.57 -4.21 -5.63
CA ASP A 137 25.64 -2.96 -6.36
C ASP A 137 26.21 -1.96 -5.37
N THR A 138 27.54 -1.83 -5.36
CA THR A 138 28.31 -1.04 -4.40
C THR A 138 27.76 0.38 -4.32
N THR A 139 27.15 0.82 -5.41
CA THR A 139 26.38 2.05 -5.56
C THR A 139 25.26 2.23 -4.51
N ILE A 140 24.37 1.25 -4.25
CA ILE A 140 23.25 1.43 -3.29
C ILE A 140 23.79 1.53 -1.85
N GLU A 141 24.69 0.63 -1.45
CA GLU A 141 25.30 0.65 -0.13
C GLU A 141 26.12 1.93 0.12
N GLU A 142 26.87 2.40 -0.89
CA GLU A 142 27.60 3.66 -0.82
C GLU A 142 26.67 4.87 -0.64
N ILE A 143 25.53 4.89 -1.35
CA ILE A 143 24.53 5.95 -1.20
C ILE A 143 23.90 5.91 0.19
N ILE A 144 23.52 4.72 0.71
CA ILE A 144 23.01 4.56 2.08
C ILE A 144 24.03 5.08 3.09
N ASN A 145 25.28 4.67 2.98
CA ASN A 145 26.36 5.09 3.87
C ASN A 145 26.54 6.61 3.85
N ARG A 146 26.41 7.26 2.70
CA ARG A 146 26.48 8.72 2.58
C ARG A 146 25.27 9.40 3.21
N LEU A 147 24.06 8.87 3.01
CA LEU A 147 22.84 9.40 3.62
C LEU A 147 22.90 9.31 5.15
N GLN A 148 23.33 8.18 5.70
CA GLN A 148 23.51 7.97 7.15
C GLN A 148 24.56 8.91 7.75
N LYS A 149 25.62 9.23 7.00
CA LYS A 149 26.67 10.18 7.43
C LYS A 149 26.23 11.65 7.40
N ILE A 150 25.05 11.97 6.83
CA ILE A 150 24.51 13.34 6.92
C ILE A 150 24.27 13.66 8.38
N LYS A 151 24.96 14.68 8.90
CA LYS A 151 24.90 15.06 10.32
C LYS A 151 23.44 15.34 10.73
N GLY A 152 22.86 14.51 11.58
CA GLY A 152 21.47 14.66 12.06
C GLY A 152 20.43 13.95 11.22
N MET A 153 20.87 13.03 10.35
CA MET A 153 20.04 12.00 9.78
C MET A 153 19.55 11.07 10.89
N ASN A 154 18.24 10.90 10.98
CA ASN A 154 17.60 9.92 11.84
C ASN A 154 16.94 8.86 10.95
N PRO A 155 17.27 7.57 11.10
CA PRO A 155 16.56 6.50 10.42
C PRO A 155 15.06 6.55 10.76
N THR A 156 14.22 6.24 9.79
CA THR A 156 12.76 6.16 9.99
C THR A 156 12.16 5.04 9.17
N HIS A 157 10.88 4.78 9.38
CA HIS A 157 10.15 3.75 8.65
C HIS A 157 9.75 4.25 7.25
N PHE A 158 9.65 3.32 6.30
CA PHE A 158 9.28 3.59 4.90
C PHE A 158 7.78 3.90 4.70
N GLN A 159 6.96 3.96 5.75
CA GLN A 159 5.49 4.13 5.66
C GLN A 159 5.06 5.37 4.86
N ASN A 160 5.90 6.41 4.84
CA ASN A 160 5.60 7.67 4.17
C ASN A 160 6.22 7.80 2.77
N VAL A 161 6.84 6.75 2.23
CA VAL A 161 7.45 6.79 0.88
C VAL A 161 6.42 7.14 -0.20
N GLY A 162 5.15 6.75 -0.02
CA GLY A 162 4.06 7.07 -0.95
C GLY A 162 3.74 8.57 -1.05
N TYR A 163 4.12 9.38 -0.07
CA TYR A 163 3.97 10.84 -0.12
C TYR A 163 5.20 11.55 -0.72
N SER A 164 6.26 10.80 -1.01
CA SER A 164 7.52 11.35 -1.48
C SER A 164 7.51 11.60 -2.99
N THR A 165 8.18 12.66 -3.40
CA THR A 165 8.37 13.01 -4.80
C THR A 165 9.81 12.74 -5.22
N PRO A 166 10.06 12.20 -6.43
CA PRO A 166 11.41 12.05 -6.96
C PRO A 166 12.17 13.39 -6.95
N TYR A 167 13.32 13.39 -6.29
CA TYR A 167 14.21 14.56 -6.21
C TYR A 167 15.44 14.38 -7.09
N ILE A 168 16.01 13.17 -7.10
CA ILE A 168 17.17 12.81 -7.94
C ILE A 168 16.89 11.44 -8.56
N THR A 169 17.18 11.29 -9.85
CA THR A 169 17.34 9.98 -10.49
C THR A 169 18.82 9.79 -10.81
N LEU A 170 19.41 8.72 -10.29
CA LEU A 170 20.81 8.35 -10.42
C LEU A 170 20.98 7.28 -11.50
N LYS A 171 22.22 6.85 -11.72
CA LYS A 171 22.53 5.73 -12.62
C LYS A 171 21.71 4.48 -12.24
N ASN A 172 21.41 3.67 -13.25
CA ASN A 172 20.61 2.44 -13.11
C ASN A 172 19.17 2.67 -12.60
N ASN A 173 18.60 3.87 -12.74
CA ASN A 173 17.22 4.18 -12.31
C ASN A 173 17.01 4.13 -10.78
N ILE A 174 18.10 4.21 -9.99
CA ILE A 174 18.03 4.44 -8.55
C ILE A 174 17.47 5.85 -8.31
N LYS A 175 16.51 6.00 -7.39
CA LYS A 175 15.89 7.30 -7.10
C LYS A 175 16.11 7.71 -5.65
N ILE A 176 16.37 9.00 -5.47
CA ILE A 176 16.25 9.63 -4.17
C ILE A 176 14.97 10.47 -4.21
N ASN A 177 14.00 10.08 -3.40
CA ASN A 177 12.80 10.86 -3.21
C ASN A 177 12.90 11.67 -1.92
N VAL A 178 12.20 12.80 -1.90
CA VAL A 178 12.05 13.62 -0.70
C VAL A 178 10.58 13.86 -0.40
N TRP A 179 10.28 14.00 0.88
CA TRP A 179 8.95 14.39 1.34
C TRP A 179 9.11 15.39 2.48
N LYS A 180 8.18 16.32 2.57
CA LYS A 180 8.10 17.25 3.70
C LYS A 180 6.79 17.00 4.43
N ASN A 181 6.88 16.67 5.72
CA ASN A 181 5.68 16.47 6.53
C ASN A 181 5.04 17.81 6.93
N LEU A 182 3.88 17.76 7.60
CA LEU A 182 3.11 18.94 8.02
C LEU A 182 3.87 19.88 8.96
N VAL A 183 4.81 19.34 9.73
CA VAL A 183 5.73 20.11 10.58
C VAL A 183 7.07 20.29 9.86
N GLU A 184 7.04 20.56 8.55
CA GLU A 184 8.17 20.88 7.68
C GLU A 184 9.46 20.02 7.77
N VAL A 185 9.45 18.84 8.36
CA VAL A 185 10.63 17.98 8.49
C VAL A 185 10.89 17.32 7.14
N ASP A 186 12.10 17.52 6.61
CA ASP A 186 12.53 16.90 5.35
C ASP A 186 12.87 15.43 5.58
N HIS A 187 12.16 14.56 4.88
CA HIS A 187 12.37 13.13 4.78
C HIS A 187 13.06 12.80 3.47
N VAL A 188 13.87 11.76 3.48
CA VAL A 188 14.56 11.21 2.32
C VAL A 188 14.29 9.71 2.23
N PHE A 189 14.11 9.25 1.00
CA PHE A 189 13.94 7.85 0.68
C PHE A 189 14.89 7.48 -0.46
N LEU A 190 15.58 6.36 -0.34
CA LEU A 190 16.35 5.75 -1.42
C LEU A 190 15.54 4.60 -2.00
N ILE A 191 15.31 4.63 -3.30
CA ILE A 191 14.51 3.65 -4.03
C ILE A 191 15.43 2.98 -5.05
N ASP A 192 15.47 1.64 -5.03
CA ASP A 192 16.24 0.83 -5.99
C ASP A 192 15.62 0.86 -7.41
N PRO A 193 16.30 0.30 -8.43
CA PRO A 193 15.78 0.23 -9.79
C PRO A 193 14.43 -0.49 -9.91
N GLU A 194 14.17 -1.46 -9.02
CA GLU A 194 12.96 -2.27 -8.94
C GLU A 194 11.79 -1.55 -8.27
N GLY A 195 12.05 -0.42 -7.59
CA GLY A 195 11.05 0.41 -6.93
C GLY A 195 10.91 0.17 -5.42
N ASN A 196 11.76 -0.65 -4.80
CA ASN A 196 11.75 -0.88 -3.36
C ASN A 196 12.50 0.22 -2.60
N CYS A 197 11.98 0.59 -1.44
CA CYS A 197 12.62 1.58 -0.57
C CYS A 197 13.74 0.93 0.26
N CYS A 198 15.01 1.15 -0.13
CA CYS A 198 16.18 0.61 0.56
C CYS A 198 16.61 1.42 1.79
N PHE A 199 16.23 2.69 1.87
CA PHE A 199 16.54 3.55 3.01
C PHE A 199 15.48 4.62 3.20
N ALA A 200 15.16 4.91 4.46
CA ALA A 200 14.31 6.03 4.85
C ALA A 200 14.95 6.77 6.03
N GLY A 201 14.98 8.09 5.95
CA GLY A 201 15.48 8.94 7.03
C GLY A 201 14.88 10.32 7.02
N TYR A 202 15.12 11.09 8.08
CA TYR A 202 14.71 12.49 8.14
C TYR A 202 15.78 13.35 8.82
N VAL A 203 15.71 14.66 8.54
CA VAL A 203 16.57 15.67 9.15
C VAL A 203 15.73 16.82 9.73
N ALA A 204 16.08 17.26 10.94
CA ALA A 204 15.45 18.44 11.54
C ALA A 204 15.79 19.73 10.77
N TRP A 205 14.89 20.71 10.82
CA TRP A 205 14.93 21.95 10.01
C TRP A 205 16.25 22.71 10.08
N VAL A 206 16.87 22.74 11.26
CA VAL A 206 18.16 23.43 11.53
C VAL A 206 19.27 22.95 10.59
N ARG A 207 19.13 21.76 9.98
CA ARG A 207 20.14 21.15 9.12
C ARG A 207 19.74 21.04 7.64
N ARG A 208 18.59 21.60 7.25
CA ARG A 208 18.02 21.55 5.89
C ARG A 208 19.02 21.93 4.79
N LYS A 209 19.71 23.07 4.93
CA LYS A 209 20.71 23.53 3.94
C LYS A 209 21.85 22.50 3.72
N LYS A 210 22.33 21.88 4.80
CA LYS A 210 23.40 20.87 4.72
C LYS A 210 22.90 19.55 4.13
N PHE A 211 21.66 19.18 4.42
CA PHE A 211 21.00 18.01 3.85
C PHE A 211 20.87 18.11 2.33
N TYR A 212 20.27 19.18 1.79
CA TYR A 212 20.16 19.34 0.33
C TYR A 212 21.52 19.47 -0.37
N ARG A 213 22.53 20.07 0.30
CA ARG A 213 23.91 20.07 -0.22
C ARG A 213 24.49 18.66 -0.32
N ALA A 214 24.25 17.80 0.66
CA ALA A 214 24.69 16.41 0.64
C ALA A 214 23.96 15.60 -0.46
N LEU A 215 22.66 15.83 -0.66
CA LEU A 215 21.92 15.22 -1.77
C LEU A 215 22.49 15.65 -3.13
N GLN A 216 22.85 16.93 -3.28
CA GLN A 216 23.49 17.40 -4.51
C GLN A 216 24.88 16.76 -4.74
N GLN A 217 25.66 16.53 -3.68
CA GLN A 217 26.93 15.81 -3.78
C GLN A 217 26.72 14.35 -4.19
N ILE A 218 25.72 13.66 -3.61
CA ILE A 218 25.34 12.32 -4.04
C ILE A 218 24.90 12.32 -5.51
N ARG A 219 24.10 13.31 -5.94
CA ARG A 219 23.72 13.45 -7.35
C ARG A 219 24.94 13.54 -8.25
N ASN A 220 25.91 14.38 -7.94
CA ASN A 220 27.08 14.58 -8.79
C ASN A 220 27.99 13.34 -8.84
N ASP A 221 28.14 12.64 -7.71
CA ASP A 221 29.05 11.50 -7.61
C ASP A 221 28.47 10.22 -8.24
N PHE A 222 27.14 10.13 -8.36
CA PHE A 222 26.42 8.97 -8.89
C PHE A 222 25.56 9.27 -10.13
N SER A 223 25.62 10.49 -10.66
CA SER A 223 25.11 10.78 -12.01
C SER A 223 26.06 10.14 -13.00
N GLY A 224 25.58 9.14 -13.74
CA GLY A 224 26.30 8.66 -14.91
C GLY A 224 26.38 9.80 -15.91
N VAL A 225 27.59 10.33 -16.12
CA VAL A 225 27.90 11.10 -17.34
C VAL A 225 27.70 10.18 -18.54
#